data_AF-A0A1Y1LTY0-F1
#
_entry.id   AF-A0A1Y1LTY0-F1
#
_cell.length_a   1.000
_cell.length_b   1.000
_cell.length_c   1.000
_cell.angle_alpha   90.00
_cell.angle_beta   90.00
_cell.angle_gamma   90.00
#
_symmetry.space_group_name_H-M   'P 1'
#
loop_
_entity.id
_entity.type
_entity.pdbx_description
1 polymer ?
#
loop_
_entity_poly.entity_id
_entity_poly.type
_entity_poly.pdbx_seq_one_letter_code
_entity_poly.pdbx_strand_id
1 'polypeptide(L)'
;VGTMNQWEENSITNPNVSHERSTRDSKVNRRGRKLMEIMDAYGMILLNGRTQSDTPADYTYLSETGKSVIDLVFVDDNTINNINDMTIMDPLHTSNHMLAGIDVVCHWGEEDGTKSTTSKGITPISQTVFNRPSMTSQDFAQQMAMSNRIYFFNDNTEAVSKNIEHALKETAQILNLTKSFSPHSRKRDNNCTWYDATCRNLKKEWKQTLRKFKSERTQQFVQIYLMTKRRYFSLLKQKKQAFNDRRKKKGLGVFVFNNSTLEIVEEYTYLGITFSSSGVFKKACESFIEKSSRAIARVKSTLIKVKSECFTVQRYGR
;
A
#
# COMPACT_ATOMS: atom_id res chain seq x y z
N VAL A 1 -22.72 8.09 -9.25
CA VAL A 1 -24.14 7.69 -9.05
C VAL A 1 -25.06 8.89 -8.86
N GLY A 2 -24.65 10.09 -9.30
CA GLY A 2 -25.42 11.32 -9.13
C GLY A 2 -25.95 11.52 -7.71
N THR A 3 -27.15 12.07 -7.60
CA THR A 3 -27.88 12.36 -6.36
C THR A 3 -28.76 11.21 -5.87
N MET A 4 -28.56 9.98 -6.36
CA MET A 4 -29.33 8.79 -5.96
C MET A 4 -29.12 8.38 -4.50
N ASN A 5 -29.98 7.46 -4.03
CA ASN A 5 -30.04 6.93 -2.66
C ASN A 5 -30.28 8.05 -1.66
N GLN A 6 -31.42 8.73 -1.83
CA GLN A 6 -32.03 9.59 -0.81
C GLN A 6 -32.87 8.71 0.09
N TRP A 7 -32.87 9.00 1.38
CA TRP A 7 -33.61 8.24 2.37
C TRP A 7 -34.61 9.15 3.07
N GLU A 8 -35.70 8.58 3.57
CA GLU A 8 -36.72 9.32 4.30
C GLU A 8 -36.17 9.85 5.63
N GLU A 9 -36.75 10.93 6.13
CA GLU A 9 -36.40 11.50 7.42
C GLU A 9 -36.57 10.43 8.53
N ASN A 10 -35.58 10.32 9.42
CA ASN A 10 -35.49 9.32 10.50
C ASN A 10 -35.24 7.85 10.11
N SER A 11 -35.02 7.55 8.83
CA SER A 11 -34.64 6.18 8.41
C SER A 11 -33.21 5.80 8.78
N ILE A 12 -32.32 6.80 8.93
CA ILE A 12 -30.95 6.62 9.43
C ILE A 12 -30.90 7.11 10.87
N THR A 13 -30.57 6.22 11.79
CA THR A 13 -30.57 6.48 13.24
C THR A 13 -29.33 7.20 13.75
N ASN A 14 -28.22 7.16 13.00
CA ASN A 14 -26.97 7.78 13.43
C ASN A 14 -27.01 9.31 13.22
N PRO A 15 -26.84 10.13 14.27
CA PRO A 15 -26.86 11.60 14.17
C PRO A 15 -25.70 12.20 13.35
N ASN A 16 -24.58 11.48 13.19
CA ASN A 16 -23.43 11.92 12.39
C ASN A 16 -23.59 11.67 10.89
N VAL A 17 -24.67 10.98 10.50
CA VAL A 17 -24.97 10.64 9.11
C VAL A 17 -26.32 11.23 8.74
N SER A 18 -26.30 12.21 7.84
CA SER A 18 -27.51 12.80 7.26
C SER A 18 -28.34 11.76 6.51
N HIS A 19 -29.67 11.87 6.54
CA HIS A 19 -30.63 11.10 5.71
C HIS A 19 -30.73 11.65 4.28
N GLU A 20 -30.45 12.94 4.09
CA GLU A 20 -30.22 13.52 2.77
C GLU A 20 -28.77 13.33 2.33
N ARG A 21 -28.59 13.11 1.03
CA ARG A 21 -27.27 13.02 0.40
C ARG A 21 -27.08 14.11 -0.64
N SER A 22 -25.95 14.80 -0.57
CA SER A 22 -25.54 15.76 -1.60
C SER A 22 -24.20 15.37 -2.23
N THR A 23 -23.98 15.75 -3.49
CA THR A 23 -22.78 15.35 -4.26
C THR A 23 -22.32 16.46 -5.19
N ARG A 24 -21.00 16.57 -5.41
CA ARG A 24 -20.44 17.45 -6.45
C ARG A 24 -20.52 16.86 -7.86
N ASP A 25 -20.65 15.54 -7.97
CA ASP A 25 -20.86 14.86 -9.24
C ASP A 25 -22.32 14.43 -9.38
N SER A 26 -23.08 15.19 -10.18
CA SER A 26 -24.50 14.95 -10.45
C SER A 26 -24.75 13.91 -11.55
N LYS A 27 -23.71 13.45 -12.25
CA LYS A 27 -23.90 12.54 -13.39
C LYS A 27 -24.27 11.12 -12.92
N VAL A 28 -25.31 10.58 -13.55
CA VAL A 28 -25.75 9.19 -13.39
C VAL A 28 -25.57 8.49 -14.73
N ASN A 29 -24.90 7.34 -14.74
CA ASN A 29 -24.84 6.47 -15.92
C ASN A 29 -25.62 5.16 -15.65
N ARG A 30 -25.87 4.38 -16.72
CA ARG A 30 -26.64 3.12 -16.64
C ARG A 30 -26.07 2.13 -15.63
N ARG A 31 -24.74 2.01 -15.55
CA ARG A 31 -24.06 1.11 -14.61
C ARG A 31 -24.24 1.57 -13.16
N GLY A 32 -24.13 2.88 -12.92
CA GLY A 32 -24.37 3.50 -11.63
C GLY A 32 -25.80 3.29 -11.14
N ARG A 33 -26.80 3.43 -12.03
CA ARG A 33 -28.20 3.13 -11.68
C ARG A 33 -28.37 1.67 -11.24
N LYS A 34 -27.85 0.73 -12.03
CA LYS A 34 -27.92 -0.71 -11.70
C LYS A 34 -27.18 -1.05 -10.40
N LEU A 35 -26.04 -0.40 -10.15
CA LEU A 35 -25.30 -0.55 -8.89
C LEU A 35 -26.17 -0.10 -7.71
N MET A 36 -26.81 1.07 -7.82
CA MET A 36 -27.69 1.56 -6.76
C MET A 36 -28.88 0.64 -6.53
N GLU A 37 -29.54 0.16 -7.59
CA GLU A 37 -30.65 -0.81 -7.48
C GLU A 37 -30.23 -2.07 -6.70
N ILE A 38 -29.02 -2.60 -6.97
CA ILE A 38 -28.50 -3.77 -6.27
C ILE A 38 -28.21 -3.44 -4.80
N MET A 39 -27.50 -2.34 -4.54
CA MET A 39 -27.12 -1.96 -3.17
C MET A 39 -28.35 -1.66 -2.30
N ASP A 40 -29.36 -1.02 -2.87
CA ASP A 40 -30.63 -0.73 -2.22
C ASP A 40 -31.39 -2.02 -1.87
N ALA A 41 -31.42 -3.00 -2.78
CA ALA A 41 -32.02 -4.31 -2.54
C ALA A 41 -31.34 -5.11 -1.41
N TYR A 42 -30.07 -4.81 -1.09
CA TYR A 42 -29.34 -5.40 0.04
C TYR A 42 -29.35 -4.52 1.30
N GLY A 43 -30.11 -3.41 1.33
CA GLY A 43 -30.16 -2.52 2.48
C GLY A 43 -28.83 -1.77 2.73
N MET A 44 -28.04 -1.54 1.68
CA MET A 44 -26.76 -0.86 1.79
C MET A 44 -26.95 0.65 1.63
N ILE A 45 -26.43 1.41 2.60
CA ILE A 45 -26.49 2.87 2.65
C ILE A 45 -25.21 3.45 2.03
N LEU A 46 -25.36 4.39 1.08
CA LEU A 46 -24.23 5.09 0.47
C LEU A 46 -23.78 6.26 1.35
N LEU A 47 -22.57 6.16 1.92
CA LEU A 47 -22.06 7.12 2.90
C LEU A 47 -21.53 8.44 2.29
N ASN A 48 -20.99 8.40 1.07
CA ASN A 48 -20.44 9.59 0.41
C ASN A 48 -21.48 10.73 0.36
N GLY A 49 -21.15 11.90 0.89
CA GLY A 49 -22.09 13.04 0.89
C GLY A 49 -23.09 13.09 2.03
N ARG A 50 -22.90 12.29 3.09
CA ARG A 50 -23.79 12.24 4.26
C ARG A 50 -23.15 12.64 5.58
N THR A 51 -21.81 12.63 5.68
CA THR A 51 -21.10 13.00 6.92
C THR A 51 -20.58 14.43 6.85
N GLN A 52 -20.23 15.00 8.00
CA GLN A 52 -19.81 16.41 8.10
C GLN A 52 -18.61 16.73 7.19
N SER A 53 -17.60 15.87 7.12
CA SER A 53 -16.37 16.15 6.35
C SER A 53 -16.46 15.83 4.86
N ASP A 54 -17.52 15.16 4.40
CA ASP A 54 -17.73 14.82 2.98
C ASP A 54 -19.08 15.32 2.45
N THR A 55 -19.74 16.30 3.08
CA THR A 55 -20.99 16.87 2.55
C THR A 55 -20.75 18.23 1.89
N PRO A 56 -21.12 18.44 0.61
CA PRO A 56 -21.50 17.43 -0.38
C PRO A 56 -20.34 16.51 -0.74
N ALA A 57 -20.62 15.31 -1.27
CA ALA A 57 -19.60 14.31 -1.64
C ALA A 57 -18.50 14.92 -2.51
N ASP A 58 -17.24 14.80 -2.09
CA ASP A 58 -16.10 15.32 -2.83
C ASP A 58 -15.60 14.35 -3.91
N TYR A 59 -14.95 14.90 -4.92
CA TYR A 59 -14.39 14.14 -6.02
C TYR A 59 -13.35 13.13 -5.52
N THR A 60 -13.60 11.86 -5.81
CA THR A 60 -12.67 10.77 -5.49
C THR A 60 -11.72 10.46 -6.64
N TYR A 61 -11.96 11.00 -7.83
CA TYR A 61 -11.11 10.82 -8.99
C TYR A 61 -10.89 12.13 -9.75
N LEU A 62 -9.63 12.38 -10.14
CA LEU A 62 -9.21 13.55 -10.92
C LEU A 62 -8.43 13.15 -12.17
N SER A 63 -8.85 13.65 -13.32
CA SER A 63 -8.21 13.42 -14.63
C SER A 63 -8.11 14.70 -15.44
N GLU A 64 -7.34 14.65 -16.53
CA GLU A 64 -7.20 15.78 -17.46
C GLU A 64 -8.55 16.15 -18.09
N THR A 65 -9.40 15.15 -18.33
CA THR A 65 -10.71 15.28 -18.98
C THR A 65 -11.85 15.61 -18.01
N GLY A 66 -11.64 15.47 -16.70
CA GLY A 66 -12.68 15.73 -15.72
C GLY A 66 -12.43 15.15 -14.35
N LYS A 67 -13.47 15.17 -13.52
CA LYS A 67 -13.45 14.79 -12.11
C LYS A 67 -14.77 14.10 -11.79
N SER A 68 -14.74 13.08 -10.93
CA SER A 68 -15.93 12.25 -10.66
C SER A 68 -15.88 11.65 -9.26
N VAL A 69 -17.05 11.27 -8.74
CA VAL A 69 -17.22 10.52 -7.49
C VAL A 69 -17.47 9.06 -7.85
N ILE A 70 -16.40 8.28 -7.94
CA ILE A 70 -16.43 6.88 -8.42
C ILE A 70 -15.94 5.86 -7.41
N ASP A 71 -15.13 6.27 -6.44
CA ASP A 71 -14.83 5.48 -5.25
C ASP A 71 -15.96 5.70 -4.22
N LEU A 72 -16.87 4.73 -4.13
CA LEU A 72 -18.09 4.79 -3.32
C LEU A 72 -17.95 3.92 -2.08
N VAL A 73 -18.43 4.42 -0.94
CA VAL A 73 -18.43 3.74 0.36
C VAL A 73 -19.87 3.37 0.72
N PHE A 74 -20.13 2.07 0.80
CA PHE A 74 -21.40 1.52 1.25
C PHE A 74 -21.23 0.88 2.62
N VAL A 75 -22.24 1.04 3.46
CA VAL A 75 -22.31 0.45 4.80
C VAL A 75 -23.70 -0.15 5.01
N ASP A 76 -23.77 -1.24 5.75
CA ASP A 76 -25.06 -1.78 6.20
C ASP A 76 -25.62 -0.99 7.40
N ASP A 77 -26.86 -1.30 7.74
CA ASP A 77 -27.61 -0.67 8.84
C ASP A 77 -27.00 -0.92 10.24
N ASN A 78 -26.26 -2.03 10.46
CA ASN A 78 -25.58 -2.25 11.73
C ASN A 78 -24.33 -1.38 11.84
N THR A 79 -23.58 -1.30 10.74
CA THR A 79 -22.31 -0.58 10.66
C THR A 79 -22.51 0.93 10.68
N ILE A 80 -23.64 1.43 10.16
CA ILE A 80 -23.91 2.88 10.09
C ILE A 80 -23.82 3.54 11.47
N ASN A 81 -24.27 2.85 12.53
CA ASN A 81 -24.27 3.38 13.90
C ASN A 81 -22.87 3.58 14.49
N ASN A 82 -21.86 2.93 13.93
CA ASN A 82 -20.47 3.06 14.36
C ASN A 82 -19.72 4.14 13.56
N ILE A 83 -20.35 4.80 12.58
CA ILE A 83 -19.69 5.82 11.78
C ILE A 83 -19.64 7.15 12.54
N ASN A 84 -18.43 7.70 12.69
CA ASN A 84 -18.23 9.05 13.21
C ASN A 84 -18.12 10.06 12.06
N ASP A 85 -17.29 9.78 11.05
CA ASP A 85 -17.14 10.66 9.89
C ASP A 85 -16.56 9.92 8.68
N MET A 86 -16.70 10.52 7.51
CA MET A 86 -16.05 10.12 6.27
C MET A 86 -15.38 11.34 5.64
N THR A 87 -14.17 11.16 5.12
CA THR A 87 -13.40 12.25 4.52
C THR A 87 -12.62 11.81 3.29
N ILE A 88 -12.45 12.72 2.32
CA ILE A 88 -11.62 12.49 1.14
C ILE A 88 -10.21 13.06 1.36
N MET A 89 -9.29 12.14 1.66
CA MET A 89 -7.88 12.43 1.93
C MET A 89 -7.07 12.55 0.63
N ASP A 90 -5.89 13.15 0.78
CA ASP A 90 -4.95 13.34 -0.33
C ASP A 90 -4.52 11.99 -0.96
N PRO A 91 -4.27 11.96 -2.28
CA PRO A 91 -4.04 10.72 -2.98
C PRO A 91 -2.65 10.15 -2.70
N LEU A 92 -2.52 8.83 -2.83
CA LEU A 92 -1.23 8.17 -2.86
C LEU A 92 -0.43 8.59 -4.09
N HIS A 93 0.90 8.50 -3.98
CA HIS A 93 1.86 9.15 -4.87
C HIS A 93 1.55 9.03 -6.38
N THR A 94 1.12 7.87 -6.85
CA THR A 94 0.92 7.60 -8.29
C THR A 94 -0.54 7.55 -8.71
N SER A 95 -1.49 7.65 -7.79
CA SER A 95 -2.91 7.45 -8.10
C SER A 95 -3.61 8.74 -8.45
N ASN A 96 -4.47 8.71 -9.45
CA ASN A 96 -5.43 9.79 -9.74
C ASN A 96 -6.70 9.69 -8.90
N HIS A 97 -6.82 8.62 -8.10
CA HIS A 97 -7.83 8.45 -7.08
C HIS A 97 -7.37 9.05 -5.75
N MET A 98 -8.28 9.75 -5.11
CA MET A 98 -8.20 10.23 -3.74
C MET A 98 -8.55 9.10 -2.78
N LEU A 99 -8.10 9.18 -1.54
CA LEU A 99 -8.39 8.15 -0.55
C LEU A 99 -9.69 8.50 0.19
N ALA A 100 -10.60 7.54 0.29
CA ALA A 100 -11.72 7.63 1.22
C ALA A 100 -11.27 7.13 2.59
N GLY A 101 -11.29 8.01 3.59
CA GLY A 101 -11.07 7.68 5.00
C GLY A 101 -12.40 7.61 5.71
N ILE A 102 -12.56 6.62 6.59
CA ILE A 102 -13.74 6.44 7.43
C ILE A 102 -13.25 6.42 8.88
N ASP A 103 -13.82 7.30 9.69
CA ASP A 103 -13.62 7.32 11.13
C ASP A 103 -14.77 6.55 11.77
N VAL A 104 -14.42 5.46 12.47
CA VAL A 104 -15.38 4.58 13.13
C VAL A 104 -15.15 4.57 14.64
N VAL A 105 -16.24 4.48 15.38
CA VAL A 105 -16.22 4.23 16.83
C VAL A 105 -16.16 2.72 17.04
N CYS A 106 -15.08 2.26 17.68
CA CYS A 106 -14.95 0.88 18.10
C CYS A 106 -15.10 0.81 19.62
N HIS A 107 -16.16 0.19 20.09
CA HIS A 107 -16.29 -0.20 21.49
C HIS A 107 -15.50 -1.50 21.69
N TRP A 108 -14.19 -1.37 21.93
CA TRP A 108 -13.40 -2.48 22.44
C TRP A 108 -13.88 -2.75 23.86
N GLY A 109 -14.27 -4.00 24.14
CA GLY A 109 -14.87 -4.39 25.42
C GLY A 109 -14.11 -3.80 26.60
N GLU A 110 -14.85 -3.30 27.59
CA GLU A 110 -14.29 -2.95 28.88
C GLU A 110 -13.67 -4.22 29.47
N GLU A 111 -12.35 -4.36 29.37
CA GLU A 111 -11.63 -5.23 30.31
C GLU A 111 -11.87 -4.63 31.70
N ASP A 112 -12.41 -5.48 32.59
CA ASP A 112 -12.76 -5.15 33.96
C ASP A 112 -11.69 -4.29 34.66
N GLY A 113 -12.20 -3.33 35.43
CA GLY A 113 -11.47 -2.20 35.97
C GLY A 113 -10.16 -2.52 36.68
N THR A 114 -9.13 -1.77 36.32
CA THR A 114 -8.32 -1.03 37.31
C THR A 114 -7.83 0.27 36.67
N LYS A 115 -8.58 1.35 36.90
CA LYS A 115 -8.19 2.71 36.54
C LYS A 115 -6.95 3.12 37.35
N SER A 116 -5.79 3.20 36.71
CA SER A 116 -4.69 4.02 37.22
C SER A 116 -4.77 5.41 36.57
N THR A 117 -5.49 6.31 37.24
CA THR A 117 -5.31 7.75 37.08
C THR A 117 -3.96 8.14 37.67
N THR A 118 -2.93 8.18 36.84
CA THR A 118 -1.76 9.02 37.09
C THR A 118 -1.61 9.98 35.91
N SER A 119 -1.71 11.26 36.24
CA SER A 119 -1.36 12.40 35.39
C SER A 119 -0.03 12.16 34.68
N LYS A 120 -0.10 11.85 33.38
CA LYS A 120 1.10 11.77 32.54
C LYS A 120 1.60 13.19 32.28
N GLY A 121 2.57 13.61 33.10
CA GLY A 121 3.66 14.44 32.59
C GLY A 121 4.19 13.79 31.30
N ILE A 122 4.53 14.61 30.31
CA ILE A 122 5.00 14.15 29.00
C ILE A 122 6.34 13.42 29.18
N THR A 123 6.29 12.13 29.52
CA THR A 123 7.46 11.25 29.40
C THR A 123 7.70 11.04 27.92
N PRO A 124 8.92 11.30 27.40
CA PRO A 124 9.23 11.06 26.00
C PRO A 124 8.92 9.60 25.65
N ILE A 125 8.09 9.39 24.63
CA ILE A 125 7.69 8.05 24.15
C ILE A 125 8.97 7.30 23.76
N SER A 126 9.42 6.42 24.64
CA SER A 126 10.56 5.55 24.37
C SER A 126 10.02 4.26 23.75
N GLN A 127 10.33 4.00 22.49
CA GLN A 127 9.91 2.78 21.80
C GLN A 127 10.98 1.70 21.97
N THR A 128 10.57 0.51 22.36
CA THR A 128 11.43 -0.68 22.37
C THR A 128 11.59 -1.19 20.94
N VAL A 129 12.79 -1.15 20.39
CA VAL A 129 13.09 -1.66 19.04
C VAL A 129 14.05 -2.83 19.13
N PHE A 130 13.93 -3.78 18.20
CA PHE A 130 14.92 -4.84 18.07
C PHE A 130 16.29 -4.27 17.74
N ASN A 131 17.27 -4.65 18.54
CA ASN A 131 18.68 -4.48 18.25
C ASN A 131 19.09 -5.46 17.14
N ARG A 132 20.23 -5.25 16.49
CA ARG A 132 20.87 -6.27 15.63
C ARG A 132 22.03 -6.89 16.40
N PRO A 133 21.78 -7.85 17.31
CA PRO A 133 22.83 -8.49 18.04
C PRO A 133 23.60 -9.46 17.14
N SER A 134 24.86 -9.69 17.48
CA SER A 134 25.73 -10.71 16.88
C SER A 134 25.45 -12.13 17.39
N MET A 135 24.36 -12.32 18.15
CA MET A 135 24.02 -13.57 18.81
C MET A 135 23.32 -14.57 17.88
N THR A 136 23.47 -15.85 18.22
CA THR A 136 22.85 -16.95 17.49
C THR A 136 21.46 -17.27 18.03
N SER A 137 20.61 -17.93 17.24
CA SER A 137 19.29 -18.40 17.69
C SER A 137 19.39 -19.40 18.86
N GLN A 138 20.54 -20.04 19.06
CA GLN A 138 20.79 -21.01 20.12
C GLN A 138 20.81 -20.34 21.51
N ASP A 139 21.44 -19.17 21.62
CA ASP A 139 21.53 -18.43 22.88
C ASP A 139 20.15 -18.00 23.39
N PHE A 140 19.26 -17.62 22.47
CA PHE A 140 17.87 -17.27 22.79
C PHE A 140 17.08 -18.46 23.30
N ALA A 141 17.20 -19.61 22.62
CA ALA A 141 16.53 -20.84 23.03
C ALA A 141 16.98 -21.30 24.43
N GLN A 142 18.28 -21.19 24.73
CA GLN A 142 18.83 -21.60 26.03
C GLN A 142 18.34 -20.69 27.16
N GLN A 143 18.31 -19.36 26.96
CA GLN A 143 17.77 -18.43 27.95
C GLN A 143 16.25 -18.58 28.14
N MET A 144 15.51 -18.82 27.06
CA MET A 144 14.08 -19.10 27.14
C MET A 144 13.79 -20.39 27.92
N ALA A 145 14.61 -21.44 27.73
CA ALA A 145 14.46 -22.71 28.45
C ALA A 145 14.68 -22.58 29.97
N MET A 146 15.44 -21.56 30.40
CA MET A 146 15.67 -21.22 31.81
C MET A 146 14.57 -20.32 32.40
N SER A 147 13.62 -19.83 31.60
CA SER A 147 12.55 -18.98 32.10
C SER A 147 11.52 -19.80 32.87
N ASN A 148 11.29 -19.49 34.15
CA ASN A 148 10.22 -20.14 34.93
C ASN A 148 8.81 -19.90 34.35
N ARG A 149 8.67 -18.91 33.44
CA ARG A 149 7.40 -18.56 32.81
C ARG A 149 6.96 -19.54 31.72
N ILE A 150 7.88 -20.27 31.09
CA ILE A 150 7.51 -21.23 30.04
C ILE A 150 6.89 -22.53 30.59
N TYR A 151 7.01 -22.77 31.90
CA TYR A 151 6.42 -23.92 32.60
C TYR A 151 5.11 -23.57 33.34
N PHE A 152 4.52 -22.42 33.03
CA PHE A 152 3.26 -21.99 33.64
C PHE A 152 2.06 -22.69 32.99
N PHE A 153 1.38 -23.52 33.77
CA PHE A 153 0.14 -24.19 33.38
C PHE A 153 -1.07 -23.46 33.97
N ASN A 154 -2.03 -23.11 33.13
CA ASN A 154 -3.30 -22.49 33.51
C ASN A 154 -4.38 -22.87 32.49
N ASP A 155 -5.61 -23.10 32.95
CA ASP A 155 -6.74 -23.46 32.10
C ASP A 155 -7.24 -22.28 31.25
N ASN A 156 -6.88 -21.04 31.62
CA ASN A 156 -7.16 -19.84 30.85
C ASN A 156 -6.08 -19.62 29.77
N THR A 157 -6.46 -19.80 28.52
CA THR A 157 -5.60 -19.63 27.34
C THR A 157 -5.00 -18.23 27.22
N GLU A 158 -5.72 -17.19 27.66
CA GLU A 158 -5.23 -15.82 27.63
C GLU A 158 -4.15 -15.59 28.68
N ALA A 159 -4.30 -16.17 29.87
CA ALA A 159 -3.30 -16.11 30.92
C ALA A 159 -2.00 -16.81 30.49
N VAL A 160 -2.10 -17.97 29.83
CA VAL A 160 -0.95 -18.68 29.26
C VAL A 160 -0.27 -17.85 28.17
N SER A 161 -1.05 -17.28 27.24
CA SER A 161 -0.54 -16.42 26.16
C SER A 161 0.21 -15.19 26.69
N LYS A 162 -0.39 -14.45 27.63
CA LYS A 162 0.24 -13.30 28.29
C LYS A 162 1.54 -13.70 28.97
N ASN A 163 1.59 -14.86 29.62
CA ASN A 163 2.80 -15.31 30.30
C ASN A 163 3.94 -15.69 29.33
N ILE A 164 3.61 -16.30 28.19
CA ILE A 164 4.58 -16.54 27.10
C ILE A 164 5.10 -15.21 26.53
N GLU A 165 4.22 -14.22 26.33
CA GLU A 165 4.61 -12.89 25.87
C GLU A 165 5.61 -12.23 26.85
N HIS A 166 5.37 -12.35 28.14
CA HIS A 166 6.30 -11.87 29.17
C HIS A 166 7.65 -12.60 29.12
N ALA A 167 7.63 -13.93 28.98
CA ALA A 167 8.86 -14.73 28.85
C ALA A 167 9.70 -14.30 27.63
N LEU A 168 9.05 -14.07 26.48
CA LEU A 168 9.68 -13.56 25.26
C LEU A 168 10.33 -12.18 25.49
N LYS A 169 9.60 -11.26 26.12
CA LYS A 169 10.08 -9.90 26.39
C LYS A 169 11.27 -9.90 27.36
N GLU A 170 11.18 -10.63 28.45
CA GLU A 170 12.26 -10.75 29.44
C GLU A 170 13.52 -11.36 28.82
N THR A 171 13.37 -12.46 28.06
CA THR A 171 14.49 -13.09 27.36
C THR A 171 15.17 -12.12 26.39
N ALA A 172 14.37 -11.37 25.63
CA ALA A 172 14.87 -10.37 24.69
C ALA A 172 15.58 -9.20 25.39
N GLN A 173 15.15 -8.82 26.60
CA GLN A 173 15.81 -7.81 27.42
C GLN A 173 17.14 -8.30 28.00
N ILE A 174 17.16 -9.49 28.60
CA ILE A 174 18.37 -10.11 29.17
C ILE A 174 19.47 -10.21 28.11
N LEU A 175 19.09 -10.61 26.90
CA LEU A 175 20.01 -10.78 25.78
C LEU A 175 20.29 -9.48 25.01
N ASN A 176 19.83 -8.32 25.50
CA ASN A 176 19.99 -7.02 24.85
C ASN A 176 19.53 -7.01 23.37
N LEU A 177 18.57 -7.89 23.03
CA LEU A 177 17.92 -7.93 21.72
C LEU A 177 16.97 -6.74 21.53
N THR A 178 16.66 -6.02 22.60
CA THR A 178 15.85 -4.81 22.56
C THR A 178 16.64 -3.61 23.05
N LYS A 179 16.48 -2.46 22.39
CA LYS A 179 16.97 -1.17 22.87
C LYS A 179 15.83 -0.17 22.95
N SER A 180 15.89 0.68 23.96
CA SER A 180 14.98 1.82 24.05
C SER A 180 15.43 2.91 23.07
N PHE A 181 14.48 3.40 22.28
CA PHE A 181 14.72 4.37 21.22
C PHE A 181 13.81 5.58 21.37
N SER A 182 14.39 6.78 21.36
CA SER A 182 13.63 8.03 21.26
C SER A 182 13.40 8.38 19.78
N PRO A 183 12.14 8.49 19.31
CA PRO A 183 11.80 8.87 17.94
C PRO A 183 12.50 10.14 17.44
N HIS A 184 12.83 11.05 18.36
CA HIS A 184 13.42 12.35 18.06
C HIS A 184 14.93 12.31 17.81
N SER A 185 15.64 11.21 18.11
CA SER A 185 17.11 11.15 18.01
C SER A 185 17.65 10.64 16.67
N ARG A 186 16.80 10.37 15.66
CA ARG A 186 17.32 10.03 14.33
C ARG A 186 18.05 11.24 13.75
N LYS A 187 19.39 11.26 13.89
CA LYS A 187 20.24 11.85 12.87
C LYS A 187 19.83 11.15 11.58
N ARG A 188 19.17 11.89 10.66
CA ARG A 188 18.86 11.36 9.33
C ARG A 188 20.19 10.85 8.77
N ASP A 189 20.23 9.60 8.33
CA ASP A 189 21.34 9.13 7.52
C ASP A 189 21.48 10.09 6.33
N ASN A 190 22.50 10.96 6.40
CA ASN A 190 22.81 11.94 5.36
C ASN A 190 23.24 11.28 4.04
N ASN A 191 23.29 9.95 3.99
CA ASN A 191 23.65 9.17 2.80
C ASN A 191 22.60 9.24 1.67
N CYS A 192 21.38 9.70 1.93
CA CYS A 192 20.36 9.88 0.90
C CYS A 192 20.35 11.33 0.38
N THR A 193 21.38 11.69 -0.38
CA THR A 193 21.59 13.08 -0.85
C THR A 193 20.71 13.50 -2.02
N TRP A 194 19.94 12.58 -2.61
CA TRP A 194 19.16 12.87 -3.82
C TRP A 194 17.87 13.65 -3.55
N TYR A 195 17.36 13.61 -2.32
CA TYR A 195 16.18 14.36 -1.91
C TYR A 195 16.57 15.68 -1.25
N ASP A 196 16.43 16.79 -1.97
CA ASP A 196 16.96 18.10 -1.55
C ASP A 196 15.89 19.20 -1.43
N ALA A 197 16.33 20.46 -1.36
CA ALA A 197 15.44 21.62 -1.27
C ALA A 197 14.48 21.73 -2.46
N THR A 198 14.94 21.41 -3.67
CA THR A 198 14.08 21.47 -4.87
C THR A 198 12.94 20.46 -4.80
N CYS A 199 13.20 19.24 -4.30
CA CYS A 199 12.15 18.24 -4.06
C CYS A 199 11.14 18.72 -3.02
N ARG A 200 11.61 19.34 -1.93
CA ARG A 200 10.74 19.88 -0.87
C ARG A 200 9.87 21.02 -1.37
N ASN A 201 10.45 21.95 -2.11
CA ASN A 201 9.73 23.11 -2.66
C ASN A 201 8.67 22.66 -3.66
N LEU A 202 8.99 21.72 -4.56
CA LEU A 202 8.04 21.21 -5.53
C LEU A 202 6.92 20.37 -4.89
N LYS A 203 7.22 19.64 -3.80
CA LYS A 203 6.20 18.98 -2.98
C LYS A 203 5.26 19.99 -2.35
N LYS A 204 5.80 21.08 -1.80
CA LYS A 204 5.01 22.18 -1.19
C LYS A 204 4.10 22.83 -2.23
N GLU A 205 4.62 23.15 -3.41
CA GLU A 205 3.87 23.70 -4.54
C GLU A 205 2.73 22.76 -4.96
N TRP A 206 3.03 21.47 -5.15
CA TRP A 206 2.01 20.46 -5.48
C TRP A 206 0.90 20.36 -4.42
N LYS A 207 1.25 20.39 -3.13
CA LYS A 207 0.25 20.40 -2.06
C LYS A 207 -0.57 21.69 -2.02
N GLN A 208 0.01 22.82 -2.38
CA GLN A 208 -0.71 24.09 -2.50
C GLN A 208 -1.71 24.07 -3.67
N THR A 209 -1.35 23.50 -4.82
CA THR A 209 -2.27 23.38 -5.95
C THR A 209 -3.45 22.46 -5.65
N LEU A 210 -3.23 21.39 -4.86
CA LEU A 210 -4.32 20.55 -4.37
C LEU A 210 -5.28 21.31 -3.44
N ARG A 211 -4.75 22.14 -2.52
CA ARG A 211 -5.58 22.98 -1.63
C ARG A 211 -6.41 23.99 -2.43
N LYS A 212 -5.82 24.63 -3.43
CA LYS A 212 -6.54 25.53 -4.35
C LYS A 212 -7.65 24.79 -5.09
N PHE A 213 -7.37 23.58 -5.61
CA PHE A 213 -8.41 22.75 -6.20
C PHE A 213 -9.53 22.42 -5.20
N LYS A 214 -9.22 22.00 -3.97
CA LYS A 214 -10.24 21.67 -2.96
C LYS A 214 -11.14 22.88 -2.62
N SER A 215 -10.61 24.10 -2.68
CA SER A 215 -11.39 25.34 -2.52
C SER A 215 -12.32 25.59 -3.73
N GLU A 216 -11.76 25.64 -4.93
CA GLU A 216 -12.43 26.18 -6.12
C GLU A 216 -13.16 25.12 -6.97
N ARG A 217 -12.69 23.86 -6.90
CA ARG A 217 -13.16 22.69 -7.65
C ARG A 217 -13.25 22.87 -9.18
N THR A 218 -12.59 23.86 -9.78
CA THR A 218 -12.63 24.08 -11.24
C THR A 218 -11.71 23.13 -12.01
N GLN A 219 -12.00 22.89 -13.29
CA GLN A 219 -11.17 22.02 -14.14
C GLN A 219 -9.78 22.62 -14.39
N GLN A 220 -9.67 23.95 -14.43
CA GLN A 220 -8.38 24.64 -14.54
C GLN A 220 -7.44 24.29 -13.39
N PHE A 221 -7.95 24.29 -12.14
CA PHE A 221 -7.13 23.90 -10.99
C PHE A 221 -6.81 22.40 -10.96
N VAL A 222 -7.68 21.53 -11.51
CA VAL A 222 -7.34 20.11 -11.72
C VAL A 222 -6.14 19.97 -12.66
N GLN A 223 -6.14 20.68 -13.78
CA GLN A 223 -5.02 20.63 -14.73
C GLN A 223 -3.72 21.13 -14.12
N ILE A 224 -3.76 22.25 -13.40
CA ILE A 224 -2.59 22.79 -12.67
C ILE A 224 -2.09 21.76 -11.64
N TYR A 225 -2.99 21.17 -10.85
CA TYR A 225 -2.65 20.12 -9.88
C TYR A 225 -1.96 18.92 -10.55
N LEU A 226 -2.54 18.37 -11.62
CA LEU A 226 -2.00 17.21 -12.35
C LEU A 226 -0.65 17.51 -13.01
N MET A 227 -0.47 18.73 -13.53
CA MET A 227 0.80 19.18 -14.10
C MET A 227 1.89 19.26 -13.03
N THR A 228 1.64 19.95 -11.91
CA THR A 228 2.63 20.07 -10.81
C THR A 228 2.93 18.71 -10.19
N LYS A 229 1.92 17.84 -10.05
CA LYS A 229 2.10 16.44 -9.61
C LYS A 229 3.05 15.69 -10.54
N ARG A 230 2.83 15.73 -11.85
CA ARG A 230 3.71 15.09 -12.85
C ARG A 230 5.13 15.64 -12.76
N ARG A 231 5.29 16.97 -12.65
CA ARG A 231 6.60 17.61 -12.48
C ARG A 231 7.32 17.09 -11.23
N TYR A 232 6.60 16.99 -10.10
CA TYR A 232 7.14 16.48 -8.84
C TYR A 232 7.66 15.05 -8.97
N PHE A 233 6.83 14.12 -9.47
CA PHE A 233 7.24 12.71 -9.57
C PHE A 233 8.30 12.48 -10.65
N SER A 234 8.28 13.24 -11.74
CA SER A 234 9.35 13.22 -12.74
C SER A 234 10.69 13.63 -12.12
N LEU A 235 10.71 14.70 -11.33
CA LEU A 235 11.90 15.15 -10.60
C LEU A 235 12.41 14.07 -9.64
N LEU A 236 11.52 13.45 -8.85
CA LEU A 236 11.92 12.39 -7.92
C LEU A 236 12.53 11.20 -8.67
N LYS A 237 11.92 10.78 -9.78
CA LYS A 237 12.43 9.69 -10.63
C LYS A 237 13.82 10.01 -11.16
N GLN A 238 13.99 11.21 -11.74
CA GLN A 238 15.26 11.67 -12.30
C GLN A 238 16.38 11.71 -11.23
N LYS A 239 16.11 12.31 -10.06
CA LYS A 239 17.12 12.42 -9.00
C LYS A 239 17.48 11.07 -8.38
N LYS A 240 16.49 10.22 -8.15
CA LYS A 240 16.72 8.86 -7.63
C LYS A 240 17.55 8.04 -8.63
N GLN A 241 17.27 8.15 -9.93
CA GLN A 241 18.05 7.50 -10.98
C GLN A 241 19.49 8.01 -10.99
N ALA A 242 19.69 9.33 -11.07
CA ALA A 242 21.03 9.93 -11.07
C ALA A 242 21.86 9.56 -9.83
N PHE A 243 21.22 9.45 -8.67
CA PHE A 243 21.87 9.00 -7.44
C PHE A 243 22.29 7.54 -7.50
N ASN A 244 21.42 6.66 -8.00
CA ASN A 244 21.74 5.25 -8.20
C ASN A 244 22.87 5.08 -9.21
N ASP A 245 22.88 5.85 -10.30
CA ASP A 245 23.92 5.81 -11.33
C ASP A 245 25.28 6.26 -10.77
N ARG A 246 25.31 7.32 -9.95
CA ARG A 246 26.53 7.74 -9.25
C ARG A 246 27.04 6.66 -8.30
N ARG A 247 26.14 5.97 -7.62
CA ARG A 247 26.49 4.88 -6.69
C ARG A 247 27.03 3.66 -7.43
N LYS A 248 26.49 3.32 -8.60
CA LYS A 248 27.04 2.27 -9.49
C LYS A 248 28.45 2.63 -9.99
N LYS A 249 28.70 3.90 -10.34
CA LYS A 249 30.01 4.37 -10.83
C LYS A 249 31.13 4.36 -9.78
N LYS A 250 30.83 4.24 -8.49
CA LYS A 250 31.83 4.23 -7.40
C LYS A 250 32.65 2.94 -7.29
N GLY A 251 32.62 2.09 -8.32
CA GLY A 251 33.46 0.91 -8.46
C GLY A 251 32.92 -0.29 -7.69
N LEU A 252 32.65 -1.37 -8.41
CA LEU A 252 32.63 -2.70 -7.83
C LEU A 252 34.09 -3.06 -7.53
N GLY A 253 34.41 -3.32 -6.26
CA GLY A 253 35.76 -3.73 -5.86
C GLY A 253 36.19 -5.01 -6.59
N VAL A 254 37.50 -5.24 -6.69
CA VAL A 254 38.03 -6.50 -7.25
C VAL A 254 37.60 -7.65 -6.34
N PHE A 255 36.79 -8.57 -6.85
CA PHE A 255 36.38 -9.77 -6.11
C PHE A 255 37.33 -10.92 -6.45
N VAL A 256 38.12 -11.35 -5.47
CA VAL A 256 39.06 -12.47 -5.62
C VAL A 256 38.50 -13.68 -4.88
N PHE A 257 38.41 -14.82 -5.57
CA PHE A 257 38.01 -16.10 -5.00
C PHE A 257 39.02 -17.16 -5.41
N ASN A 258 39.57 -17.91 -4.46
CA ASN A 258 40.61 -18.94 -4.70
C ASN A 258 41.78 -18.43 -5.57
N ASN A 259 42.33 -17.26 -5.21
CA ASN A 259 43.41 -16.58 -5.94
C ASN A 259 43.09 -16.22 -7.40
N SER A 260 41.82 -16.33 -7.82
CA SER A 260 41.36 -15.94 -9.14
C SER A 260 40.48 -14.69 -9.04
N THR A 261 40.77 -13.68 -9.84
CA THR A 261 39.92 -12.50 -9.97
C THR A 261 38.65 -12.90 -10.72
N LEU A 262 37.50 -12.74 -10.08
CA LEU A 262 36.21 -12.95 -10.70
C LEU A 262 35.67 -11.62 -11.24
N GLU A 263 35.22 -11.65 -12.49
CA GLU A 263 34.55 -10.52 -13.12
C GLU A 263 33.17 -10.29 -12.47
N ILE A 264 32.89 -9.05 -12.07
CA ILE A 264 31.57 -8.69 -11.58
C ILE A 264 30.75 -8.13 -12.75
N VAL A 265 29.82 -8.95 -13.23
CA VAL A 265 28.93 -8.63 -14.35
C VAL A 265 27.56 -8.15 -13.86
N GLU A 266 26.90 -7.27 -14.62
CA GLU A 266 25.51 -6.87 -14.32
C GLU A 266 24.49 -7.99 -14.62
N GLU A 267 24.84 -8.91 -15.53
CA GLU A 267 24.03 -10.04 -15.94
C GLU A 267 24.90 -11.28 -16.13
N TYR A 268 24.41 -12.43 -15.67
CA TYR A 268 25.08 -13.72 -15.83
C TYR A 268 24.04 -14.77 -16.22
N THR A 269 24.28 -15.48 -17.33
CA THR A 269 23.38 -16.56 -17.76
C THR A 269 23.94 -17.90 -17.31
N TYR A 270 23.23 -18.57 -16.41
CA TYR A 270 23.58 -19.90 -15.92
C TYR A 270 22.47 -20.87 -16.28
N LEU A 271 22.83 -21.96 -16.99
CA LEU A 271 21.90 -23.00 -17.47
C LEU A 271 20.67 -22.41 -18.19
N GLY A 272 20.89 -21.36 -19.00
CA GLY A 272 19.84 -20.71 -19.78
C GLY A 272 18.95 -19.74 -19.01
N ILE A 273 19.20 -19.52 -17.71
CA ILE A 273 18.51 -18.54 -16.85
C ILE A 273 19.40 -17.30 -16.70
N THR A 274 18.89 -16.14 -17.08
CA THR A 274 19.63 -14.87 -16.97
C THR A 274 19.40 -14.25 -15.60
N PHE A 275 20.42 -14.28 -14.76
CA PHE A 275 20.47 -13.60 -13.48
C PHE A 275 20.94 -12.17 -13.69
N SER A 276 20.32 -11.22 -12.98
CA SER A 276 20.81 -9.84 -12.93
C SER A 276 21.40 -9.56 -11.55
N SER A 277 22.37 -8.65 -11.47
CA SER A 277 22.97 -8.22 -10.21
C SER A 277 21.98 -7.62 -9.20
N SER A 278 20.77 -7.26 -9.65
CA SER A 278 19.68 -6.82 -8.77
C SER A 278 19.00 -7.96 -8.00
N GLY A 279 19.24 -9.22 -8.37
CA GLY A 279 18.51 -10.39 -7.87
C GLY A 279 17.05 -10.47 -8.32
N VAL A 280 16.57 -9.48 -9.07
CA VAL A 280 15.20 -9.46 -9.60
C VAL A 280 15.14 -10.27 -10.89
N PHE A 281 14.28 -11.29 -10.92
CA PHE A 281 14.09 -12.21 -12.05
C PHE A 281 13.32 -11.62 -13.24
N LYS A 282 13.18 -10.29 -13.33
CA LYS A 282 12.45 -9.64 -14.42
C LYS A 282 13.06 -9.97 -15.79
N LYS A 283 14.40 -9.86 -15.92
CA LYS A 283 15.12 -10.16 -17.16
C LYS A 283 15.04 -11.66 -17.52
N ALA A 284 15.09 -12.54 -16.52
CA ALA A 284 14.87 -13.97 -16.72
C ALA A 284 13.47 -14.23 -17.29
N CYS A 285 12.42 -13.61 -16.71
CA CYS A 285 11.05 -13.73 -17.21
C CYS A 285 10.90 -13.21 -18.64
N GLU A 286 11.44 -12.03 -18.95
CA GLU A 286 11.41 -11.46 -20.32
C GLU A 286 12.09 -12.42 -21.32
N SER A 287 13.26 -12.96 -20.98
CA SER A 287 13.99 -13.95 -21.78
C SER A 287 13.17 -15.24 -21.98
N PHE A 288 12.48 -15.74 -20.95
CA PHE A 288 11.63 -16.92 -21.08
C PHE A 288 10.40 -16.68 -21.95
N ILE A 289 9.75 -15.52 -21.82
CA ILE A 289 8.61 -15.14 -22.67
C ILE A 289 9.04 -15.09 -24.13
N GLU A 290 10.19 -14.48 -24.42
CA GLU A 290 10.71 -14.37 -25.77
C GLU A 290 11.08 -15.75 -26.35
N LYS A 291 11.77 -16.60 -25.57
CA LYS A 291 12.07 -18.00 -25.95
C LYS A 291 10.80 -18.81 -26.23
N SER A 292 9.80 -18.70 -25.36
CA SER A 292 8.50 -19.36 -25.52
C SER A 292 7.79 -18.88 -26.80
N SER A 293 7.78 -17.57 -27.04
CA SER A 293 7.16 -16.98 -28.23
C SER A 293 7.81 -17.48 -29.53
N ARG A 294 9.16 -17.57 -29.56
CA ARG A 294 9.90 -18.15 -30.69
C ARG A 294 9.60 -19.64 -30.89
N ALA A 295 9.56 -20.43 -29.81
CA ALA A 295 9.23 -21.85 -29.88
C ALA A 295 7.80 -22.08 -30.40
N ILE A 296 6.82 -21.34 -29.88
CA ILE A 296 5.42 -21.41 -30.32
C ILE A 296 5.29 -21.08 -31.81
N ALA A 297 5.98 -20.04 -32.29
CA ALA A 297 5.97 -19.68 -33.71
C ALA A 297 6.48 -20.85 -34.58
N ARG A 298 7.56 -21.52 -34.16
CA ARG A 298 8.11 -22.67 -34.88
C ARG A 298 7.19 -23.88 -34.84
N VAL A 299 6.60 -24.20 -33.70
CA VAL A 299 5.60 -25.28 -33.57
C VAL A 299 4.41 -25.01 -34.48
N LYS A 300 3.86 -23.79 -34.45
CA LYS A 300 2.75 -23.38 -35.32
C LYS A 300 3.12 -23.52 -36.80
N SER A 301 4.31 -23.10 -37.21
CA SER A 301 4.79 -23.28 -38.59
C SER A 301 4.86 -24.75 -39.00
N THR A 302 5.28 -25.62 -38.08
CA THR A 302 5.43 -27.05 -38.33
C THR A 302 4.06 -27.71 -38.44
N LEU A 303 3.12 -27.39 -37.53
CA LEU A 303 1.75 -27.87 -37.58
C LEU A 303 1.02 -27.44 -38.86
N ILE A 304 1.25 -26.21 -39.34
CA ILE A 304 0.69 -25.74 -40.62
C ILE A 304 1.24 -26.55 -41.79
N LYS A 305 2.56 -26.79 -41.83
CA LYS A 305 3.19 -27.62 -42.87
C LYS A 305 2.68 -29.06 -42.86
N VAL A 306 2.65 -29.71 -41.69
CA VAL A 306 2.12 -31.08 -41.52
C VAL A 306 0.65 -31.14 -41.93
N LYS A 307 -0.15 -30.14 -41.56
CA LYS A 307 -1.56 -30.07 -41.99
C LYS A 307 -1.69 -29.94 -43.51
N SER A 308 -0.84 -29.16 -44.18
CA SER A 308 -0.84 -29.07 -45.64
C SER A 308 -0.47 -30.38 -46.33
N GLU A 309 0.47 -31.16 -45.77
CA GLU A 309 0.85 -32.47 -46.29
C GLU A 309 -0.30 -33.49 -46.16
N CYS A 310 -1.04 -33.50 -45.05
CA CYS A 310 -2.22 -34.34 -44.87
C CYS A 310 -3.35 -34.08 -45.90
N PHE A 311 -3.46 -32.88 -46.46
CA PHE A 311 -4.45 -32.57 -47.52
C PHE A 311 -3.99 -32.95 -48.93
N THR A 312 -2.72 -33.33 -49.11
CA THR A 312 -2.17 -33.61 -50.45
C THR A 312 -2.29 -35.09 -50.84
N VAL A 313 -2.68 -35.98 -49.92
CA VAL A 313 -2.72 -37.45 -50.15
C VAL A 313 -4.06 -37.97 -50.70
N GLN A 314 -5.07 -37.12 -50.94
CA GLN A 314 -6.40 -37.56 -51.42
C GLN A 314 -6.70 -37.29 -52.91
N ARG A 315 -5.68 -37.12 -53.75
CA ARG A 315 -5.88 -37.04 -55.21
C ARG A 315 -4.96 -37.97 -55.99
N TYR A 316 -5.07 -39.28 -55.77
CA TYR A 316 -4.74 -40.27 -56.81
C TYR A 316 -5.49 -41.58 -56.55
N GLY A 317 -6.36 -41.96 -57.48
CA GLY A 317 -6.81 -43.35 -57.63
C GLY A 317 -8.31 -43.55 -57.81
N ARG A 318 -8.75 -43.44 -59.08
CA ARG A 318 -9.93 -44.07 -59.73
C ARG A 318 -11.31 -43.86 -59.13
#